data_AF-A0A091CA55-F1
#
_entry.id   AF-A0A091CA55-F1
#
_cell.length_a   1.000
_cell.length_b   1.000
_cell.length_c   1.000
_cell.angle_alpha   90.00
_cell.angle_beta   90.00
_cell.angle_gamma   90.00
#
_symmetry.space_group_name_H-M   'P 1'
#
loop_
_entity.id
_entity.type
_entity.pdbx_description
1 polymer ?
#
loop_
_entity_poly.entity_id
_entity_poly.type
_entity_poly.pdbx_seq_one_letter_code
_entity_poly.pdbx_strand_id
1 'polypeptide(L)' 'MTGAQEALRAMIDYVSETYNIEKIDAYLLASLCVDLKISEIVDAGEYVVSALLPLSIFNDSQE' A
#
# COMPACT_ATOMS: atom_id res chain seq x y z
N MET A 1 -2.23 3.84 15.95
CA MET A 1 -2.15 3.10 14.66
C MET A 1 -2.38 4.01 13.44
N THR A 2 -2.27 5.34 13.57
CA THR A 2 -2.58 6.31 12.52
C THR A 2 -1.69 6.12 11.28
N GLY A 3 -0.37 6.00 11.44
CA GLY A 3 0.56 5.82 10.32
C GLY A 3 0.26 4.60 9.44
N ALA A 4 -0.22 3.49 10.02
CA ALA A 4 -0.63 2.32 9.24
C ALA A 4 -1.88 2.60 8.38
N GLN A 5 -2.86 3.32 8.91
CA GLN A 5 -4.05 3.69 8.16
C GLN A 5 -3.74 4.71 7.06
N GLU A 6 -2.86 5.67 7.34
CA GLU A 6 -2.43 6.69 6.37
C GLU A 6 -1.63 6.05 5.23
N ALA A 7 -0.66 5.18 5.54
CA ALA A 7 0.10 4.45 4.54
C ALA A 7 -0.80 3.59 3.63
N LEU A 8 -1.79 2.91 4.20
CA LEU A 8 -2.74 2.10 3.42
C LEU A 8 -3.65 2.97 2.54
N ARG A 9 -4.20 4.08 3.05
CA ARG A 9 -5.03 4.99 2.24
C ARG A 9 -4.26 5.59 1.08
N ALA A 10 -3.03 6.05 1.34
CA ALA A 10 -2.14 6.55 0.30
C ALA A 10 -1.82 5.48 -0.75
N MET A 11 -1.63 4.22 -0.35
CA MET A 11 -1.43 3.11 -1.28
C MET A 11 -2.67 2.83 -2.13
N ILE A 12 -3.87 2.87 -1.55
CA ILE A 12 -5.14 2.69 -2.28
C ILE A 12 -5.30 3.78 -3.34
N ASP A 13 -5.05 5.04 -2.96
CA ASP A 13 -5.11 6.17 -3.88
C ASP A 13 -4.07 6.01 -5.01
N TYR A 14 -2.82 5.68 -4.67
CA TYR A 14 -1.77 5.40 -5.65
C TYR A 14 -2.17 4.31 -6.64
N VAL A 15 -2.65 3.16 -6.15
CA VAL A 15 -3.01 2.02 -7.01
C VAL A 15 -4.20 2.37 -7.90
N SER A 16 -5.24 3.00 -7.33
CA SER A 16 -6.44 3.39 -8.06
C SER A 16 -6.12 4.37 -9.19
N GLU A 17 -5.31 5.39 -8.91
CA GLU A 17 -4.93 6.42 -9.88
C GLU A 17 -3.93 5.90 -10.93
N THR A 18 -2.97 5.07 -10.52
CA THR A 18 -1.90 4.60 -11.41
C THR A 18 -2.36 3.48 -12.35
N TYR A 19 -3.20 2.56 -11.86
CA TYR A 19 -3.63 1.38 -12.61
C TYR A 19 -5.11 1.45 -13.05
N ASN A 20 -5.78 2.58 -12.83
CA ASN A 20 -7.16 2.83 -13.22
C ASN A 20 -8.13 1.75 -12.73
N ILE A 21 -7.99 1.35 -11.46
CA ILE A 21 -8.91 0.43 -10.79
C ILE A 21 -9.74 1.17 -9.73
N GLU A 22 -10.95 0.72 -9.48
CA GLU A 22 -11.82 1.33 -8.46
C GLU A 22 -11.18 1.25 -7.07
N LYS A 23 -11.39 2.26 -6.22
CA LYS A 23 -10.78 2.30 -4.88
C LYS A 23 -11.12 1.09 -4.02
N ILE A 24 -12.32 0.51 -4.21
CA ILE A 24 -12.72 -0.72 -3.51
C ILE A 24 -11.89 -1.93 -3.96
N ASP A 25 -11.56 -2.02 -5.24
CA ASP A 25 -10.74 -3.10 -5.79
C ASP A 25 -9.27 -2.91 -5.41
N ALA A 26 -8.77 -1.66 -5.41
CA ALA A 26 -7.45 -1.33 -4.88
C ALA A 26 -7.31 -1.69 -3.40
N TYR A 27 -8.35 -1.45 -2.59
CA TYR A 27 -8.38 -1.89 -1.19
C TYR A 27 -8.31 -3.41 -1.06
N LEU A 28 -9.10 -4.14 -1.85
CA LEU A 28 -9.08 -5.60 -1.86
C LEU A 28 -7.70 -6.13 -2.29
N LEU A 29 -7.10 -5.57 -3.33
CA LEU A 29 -5.76 -5.93 -3.79
C LEU A 29 -4.71 -5.68 -2.70
N ALA A 30 -4.75 -4.50 -2.07
CA ALA A 30 -3.82 -4.13 -1.01
C ALA A 30 -3.94 -5.08 0.19
N SER A 31 -5.15 -5.55 0.52
CA SER A 31 -5.35 -6.53 1.60
C SER A 31 -4.66 -7.88 1.38
N LEU A 32 -4.33 -8.22 0.12
CA LEU A 32 -3.70 -9.48 -0.26
C LEU A 32 -2.20 -9.34 -0.54
N CYS A 33 -1.81 -8.24 -1.20
CA CYS A 33 -0.49 -8.12 -1.83
C CYS A 33 0.39 -6.99 -1.26
N VAL A 34 -0.14 -6.10 -0.39
CA VAL A 34 0.63 -4.99 0.18
C VAL A 34 1.10 -5.32 1.59
N ASP A 35 2.41 -5.17 1.83
CA ASP A 35 2.99 -5.29 3.16
C ASP A 35 3.03 -3.93 3.85
N LEU A 36 2.49 -3.83 5.06
CA LEU A 36 2.74 -2.71 5.97
C LEU A 36 3.93 -3.02 6.86
N LYS A 37 4.96 -2.18 6.81
CA LYS A 37 6.17 -2.32 7.64
C LYS A 37 6.38 -1.10 8.50
N ILE A 38 6.65 -1.34 9.79
CA ILE A 38 7.14 -0.30 10.69
C ILE A 38 8.59 -0.01 10.30
N SER A 39 8.83 1.19 9.81
CA SER A 39 10.14 1.64 9.33
C SER A 39 10.94 2.32 10.44
N GLU A 40 10.26 3.02 11.36
CA GLU A 40 10.87 3.73 12.48
C GLU A 40 9.91 3.82 13.67
N ILE A 41 10.46 3.75 14.88
CA ILE A 41 9.72 3.85 16.16
C ILE A 41 10.32 4.85 17.13
N VAL A 42 11.35 5.59 16.72
CA VAL A 42 12.17 6.40 17.64
C VAL A 42 11.54 7.78 17.93
N ASP A 43 10.56 8.20 17.14
CA ASP A 43 9.79 9.41 17.42
C ASP A 43 8.68 9.09 18.42
N ALA A 44 8.49 9.96 19.40
CA ALA A 44 7.85 9.70 20.69
C ALA A 44 6.37 9.27 20.61
N GLY A 45 6.12 8.03 20.19
CA GLY A 45 4.79 7.46 19.95
C GLY A 45 4.31 7.54 18.50
N GLU A 46 5.02 8.28 17.65
CA GLU A 46 4.72 8.39 16.22
C GLU A 46 5.54 7.36 15.44
N TYR A 47 4.86 6.35 14.89
CA TYR A 47 5.50 5.29 14.12
C TYR A 47 5.41 5.58 12.63
N VAL A 48 6.56 5.58 11.96
CA VAL A 48 6.61 5.65 10.50
C VAL A 48 6.30 4.27 9.95
N VAL A 49 5.25 4.18 9.15
CA VAL A 49 4.82 2.93 8.50
C VAL A 49 4.90 3.11 6.98
N SER A 50 5.49 2.14 6.30
CA SER A 50 5.58 2.09 4.84
C SER A 50 4.65 1.00 4.29
N ALA A 51 3.96 1.31 3.20
CA ALA A 51 3.21 0.34 2.40
C ALA A 51 4.05 -0.09 1.19
N LEU A 52 4.27 -1.39 1.02
CA LEU A 52 5.11 -1.95 -0.03
C LEU A 52 4.25 -2.73 -1.01
N LEU A 53 4.25 -2.31 -2.27
CA LEU A 53 3.51 -2.92 -3.36
C LEU A 53 4.47 -3.67 -4.31
N PRO A 54 4.37 -5.00 -4.44
CA PRO A 54 5.13 -5.74 -5.44
C PRO A 54 4.62 -5.39 -6.83
N LEU A 55 5.38 -4.61 -7.60
CA LEU A 55 4.97 -4.18 -8.95
C LEU A 55 4.83 -5.35 -9.95
N SER A 56 5.45 -6.49 -9.66
CA SER A 56 5.35 -7.69 -10.49
C SER A 56 3.92 -8.21 -10.66
N ILE A 57 3.00 -7.87 -9.75
CA ILE A 57 1.58 -8.27 -9.88
C ILE A 57 0.86 -7.56 -11.03
N PHE A 58 1.45 -6.50 -11.58
CA PHE A 58 0.95 -5.77 -12.75
C PHE A 58 1.73 -6.08 -14.02
N ASN A 59 2.78 -6.90 -13.94
CA ASN A 59 3.52 -7.35 -15.11
C ASN A 59 2.84 -8.61 -15.64
N ASP A 60 2.07 -8.47 -16.71
CA ASP A 60 1.79 -9.60 -17.59
C ASP A 60 3.10 -9.93 -18.32
N SER A 61 3.81 -10.94 -17.82
CA SER A 61 4.68 -11.72 -18.70
C SER A 61 3.78 -12.46 -19.68
N GLN A 62 3.40 -11.79 -20.76
CA GLN A 62 3.11 -12.45 -22.02
C GLN A 62 4.44 -12.80 -22.68
N GLU A 63 4.91 -14.01 -22.40
CA GLU A 63 5.45 -14.93 -23.40
C GLU A 63 4.66 -16.24 -23.32
#